data_AF-A0A2M7BUA6-F1
#
_entry.id   AF-A0A2M7BUA6-F1
#
_cell.length_a   1.000
_cell.length_b   1.000
_cell.length_c   1.000
_cell.angle_alpha   90.00
_cell.angle_beta   90.00
_cell.angle_gamma   90.00
#
_symmetry.space_group_name_H-M   'P 1'
#
loop_
_entity.id
_entity.type
_entity.pdbx_description
1 polymer ?
#
loop_
_entity_poly.entity_id
_entity_poly.type
_entity_poly.pdbx_seq_one_letter_code
_entity_poly.pdbx_strand_id
1 'polypeptide(L)'
;MTNFLKTIGLALVILAGIFLFSQLIPAASIEISPTNEEIAPKKETGFSKIISLLPLNKNGQASPKNILLLGHPGPGYLAADLTDTIILVHLSSAGEKLILISLPRDLLVKVPQGENLVKINSLYQLVGIEGLKEKVSEITGLPVDHYLMVDLTVVEEVISLVDGLNVYVPENIHDPYFPGPHYTYQVFNLAAGWRYLDGENALKYIRTRYTSPNGDFDRMARQQQIIRLVKQKVLSLNPLWDWPIYLNIFHQLQSHLQTDLGLIEIKNLYQVIKGMETNQINHIVIDKKQTDLLTGGLVPFGQQMVSVVYPRAGQENYSEIKEYINKAINKY
;
A
#
# COMPACT_ATOMS: atom_id res chain seq x y z
N MET A 1 5.06 -30.57 -5.38
CA MET A 1 4.74 -29.56 -6.42
C MET A 1 3.60 -28.61 -6.03
N THR A 2 2.55 -29.09 -5.35
CA THR A 2 1.37 -28.30 -4.94
C THR A 2 1.61 -27.28 -3.82
N ASN A 3 2.62 -27.45 -2.95
CA ASN A 3 2.97 -26.44 -1.94
C ASN A 3 3.86 -25.33 -2.51
N PHE A 4 4.77 -25.66 -3.42
CA PHE A 4 5.65 -24.71 -4.12
C PHE A 4 4.87 -23.65 -4.92
N LEU A 5 3.85 -24.06 -5.68
CA LEU A 5 2.98 -23.15 -6.44
C LEU A 5 2.09 -22.27 -5.53
N LYS A 6 1.79 -22.70 -4.30
CA LYS A 6 1.00 -21.93 -3.31
C LYS A 6 1.85 -20.83 -2.68
N THR A 7 3.10 -21.13 -2.34
CA THR A 7 4.04 -20.18 -1.74
C THR A 7 4.42 -19.08 -2.72
N ILE A 8 4.63 -19.45 -3.99
CA ILE A 8 4.85 -18.48 -5.09
C ILE A 8 3.62 -17.58 -5.31
N GLY A 9 2.40 -18.12 -5.16
CA GLY A 9 1.18 -17.34 -5.37
C GLY A 9 0.95 -16.24 -4.35
N LEU A 10 1.19 -16.51 -3.07
CA LEU A 10 1.07 -15.51 -2.02
C LEU A 10 2.25 -14.52 -2.02
N ALA A 11 3.48 -14.97 -2.33
CA ALA A 11 4.60 -14.05 -2.60
C ALA A 11 4.27 -13.07 -3.73
N LEU A 12 3.59 -13.53 -4.78
CA LEU A 12 3.18 -12.70 -5.91
C LEU A 12 1.95 -11.82 -5.61
N VAL A 13 1.06 -12.17 -4.68
CA VAL A 13 -0.01 -11.27 -4.19
C VAL A 13 0.56 -10.15 -3.36
N ILE A 14 1.59 -10.42 -2.56
CA ILE A 14 2.24 -9.40 -1.75
C ILE A 14 3.14 -8.53 -2.63
N LEU A 15 3.82 -9.12 -3.63
CA LEU A 15 4.47 -8.36 -4.70
C LEU A 15 3.47 -7.61 -5.57
N ALA A 16 2.23 -8.11 -5.71
CA ALA A 16 1.14 -7.37 -6.34
C ALA A 16 0.68 -6.22 -5.43
N GLY A 17 0.64 -6.39 -4.10
CA GLY A 17 0.42 -5.30 -3.13
C GLY A 17 1.51 -4.23 -3.24
N ILE A 18 2.78 -4.65 -3.33
CA ILE A 18 3.94 -3.78 -3.59
C ILE A 18 3.85 -3.14 -5.00
N PHE A 19 3.37 -3.88 -6.00
CA PHE A 19 3.14 -3.39 -7.36
C PHE A 19 2.03 -2.35 -7.41
N LEU A 20 0.90 -2.61 -6.74
CA LEU A 20 -0.23 -1.69 -6.57
C LEU A 20 0.23 -0.45 -5.79
N PHE A 21 1.07 -0.60 -4.77
CA PHE A 21 1.73 0.50 -4.06
C PHE A 21 2.65 1.34 -4.96
N SER A 22 3.35 0.71 -5.91
CA SER A 22 4.20 1.40 -6.89
C SER A 22 3.44 2.22 -7.93
N GLN A 23 2.16 1.92 -8.17
CA GLN A 23 1.29 2.68 -9.08
C GLN A 23 0.75 3.97 -8.43
N LEU A 24 0.79 4.08 -7.10
CA LEU A 24 0.31 5.26 -6.35
C LEU A 24 1.35 6.39 -6.25
N ILE A 25 2.54 6.17 -6.81
CA ILE A 25 3.63 7.13 -6.85
C ILE A 25 3.44 7.93 -8.14
N PRO A 26 2.97 9.19 -8.11
CA PRO A 26 3.02 10.03 -9.30
C PRO A 26 4.47 10.09 -9.76
N ALA A 27 4.73 9.63 -10.98
CA ALA A 27 6.02 9.85 -11.63
C ALA A 27 6.29 11.35 -11.57
N ALA A 28 7.33 11.76 -10.83
CA ALA A 28 7.97 13.03 -11.12
C ALA A 28 8.36 12.97 -12.60
N SER A 29 7.67 13.79 -13.40
CA SER A 29 7.75 13.94 -14.85
C SER A 29 9.03 13.39 -15.49
N ILE A 30 8.90 12.26 -16.20
CA ILE A 30 9.75 11.93 -17.34
C ILE A 30 8.79 11.70 -18.50
N GLU A 31 8.67 12.71 -19.35
CA GLU A 31 8.04 12.59 -20.66
C GLU A 31 8.76 11.50 -21.46
N ILE A 32 8.02 10.48 -21.89
CA ILE A 32 8.44 9.64 -23.01
C ILE A 32 7.27 9.65 -23.99
N SER A 33 7.51 10.25 -25.15
CA SER A 33 6.57 10.34 -26.27
C SER A 33 6.15 8.94 -26.75
N PRO A 34 4.89 8.73 -27.17
CA PRO A 34 4.47 7.47 -27.76
C PRO A 34 4.90 7.43 -29.23
N THR A 35 5.59 6.38 -29.64
CA THR A 35 5.66 5.98 -31.06
C THR A 35 4.68 4.83 -31.30
N ASN A 36 3.81 5.06 -32.27
CA ASN A 36 2.79 4.14 -32.75
C ASN A 36 3.39 2.81 -33.20
N GLU A 37 2.74 1.70 -32.82
CA GLU A 37 2.57 0.56 -33.71
C GLU A 37 1.25 -0.15 -33.38
N GLU A 38 0.47 -0.36 -34.44
CA GLU A 38 -0.84 -1.00 -34.47
C GLU A 38 -0.65 -2.49 -34.82
N ILE A 39 -1.44 -3.41 -34.25
CA ILE A 39 -2.20 -4.50 -34.93
C ILE A 39 -2.76 -5.56 -33.92
N ALA A 40 -4.01 -5.93 -34.21
CA ALA A 40 -5.01 -6.88 -33.68
C ALA A 40 -4.59 -8.38 -33.48
N PRO A 41 -5.50 -9.36 -33.18
CA PRO A 41 -6.93 -9.31 -32.78
C PRO A 41 -7.27 -10.06 -31.46
N LYS A 42 -8.49 -9.81 -30.97
CA LYS A 42 -9.20 -10.53 -29.89
C LYS A 42 -9.03 -12.05 -29.99
N LYS A 43 -8.41 -12.67 -28.99
CA LYS A 43 -8.62 -14.08 -28.65
C LYS A 43 -9.58 -14.15 -27.48
N GLU A 44 -10.63 -14.95 -27.62
CA GLU A 44 -11.48 -15.38 -26.52
C GLU A 44 -10.59 -15.97 -25.42
N THR A 45 -10.41 -15.21 -24.36
CA THR A 45 -9.57 -15.55 -23.24
C THR A 45 -10.34 -16.51 -22.33
N GLY A 46 -9.67 -17.54 -21.82
CA GLY A 46 -10.22 -18.60 -20.96
C GLY A 46 -10.69 -18.15 -19.57
N PHE A 47 -11.35 -16.99 -19.47
CA PHE A 47 -11.88 -16.40 -18.24
C PHE A 47 -13.11 -17.13 -17.71
N SER A 48 -13.88 -17.84 -18.55
CA SER A 48 -15.08 -18.57 -18.08
C SER A 48 -14.77 -19.68 -17.08
N LYS A 49 -13.51 -20.16 -17.00
CA LYS A 49 -13.05 -21.13 -16.00
C LYS A 49 -12.55 -20.53 -14.69
N ILE A 50 -12.37 -19.21 -14.60
CA ILE A 50 -11.81 -18.56 -13.40
C ILE A 50 -12.94 -18.22 -12.39
N ILE A 51 -14.17 -17.99 -12.88
CA ILE A 51 -15.35 -17.73 -12.03
C ILE A 51 -15.62 -18.87 -11.03
N SER A 52 -15.32 -20.13 -11.41
CA SER A 52 -15.48 -21.29 -10.51
C SER A 52 -14.45 -21.36 -9.37
N LEU A 53 -13.49 -20.42 -9.30
CA LEU A 53 -12.40 -20.40 -8.33
C LEU A 53 -12.49 -19.22 -7.35
N LEU A 54 -13.50 -18.35 -7.48
CA LEU A 54 -13.81 -17.31 -6.49
C LEU A 54 -14.66 -17.91 -5.35
N PRO A 55 -14.55 -17.42 -4.10
CA PRO A 55 -15.51 -17.76 -3.07
C PRO A 55 -16.89 -17.24 -3.49
N LEU A 56 -17.78 -18.15 -3.84
CA LEU A 56 -19.17 -17.84 -4.17
C LEU A 56 -19.89 -17.37 -2.89
N ASN A 57 -20.80 -16.42 -3.04
CA ASN A 57 -21.73 -16.10 -1.96
C ASN A 57 -22.64 -17.31 -1.66
N LYS A 58 -23.44 -17.24 -0.58
CA LYS A 58 -24.35 -18.33 -0.18
C LYS A 58 -25.35 -18.77 -1.28
N ASN A 59 -25.51 -17.96 -2.33
CA ASN A 59 -26.41 -18.21 -3.46
C ASN A 59 -25.68 -18.71 -4.72
N GLY A 60 -24.37 -19.03 -4.63
CA GLY A 60 -23.60 -19.53 -5.77
C GLY A 60 -23.21 -18.44 -6.79
N GLN A 61 -23.39 -17.16 -6.46
CA GLN A 61 -23.01 -16.03 -7.30
C GLN A 61 -21.74 -15.37 -6.77
N ALA A 62 -20.88 -14.93 -7.68
CA ALA A 62 -19.71 -14.17 -7.29
C ALA A 62 -20.14 -12.77 -6.83
N SER A 63 -19.74 -12.36 -5.62
CA SER A 63 -20.00 -11.04 -5.05
C SER A 63 -18.74 -10.20 -5.10
N PRO A 64 -18.82 -8.85 -5.15
CA PRO A 64 -17.62 -8.05 -5.10
C PRO A 64 -16.91 -8.29 -3.76
N LYS A 65 -15.60 -8.12 -3.75
CA LYS A 65 -14.75 -8.30 -2.58
C LYS A 65 -13.96 -7.03 -2.33
N ASN A 66 -14.00 -6.55 -1.10
CA ASN A 66 -13.34 -5.34 -0.66
C ASN A 66 -12.28 -5.68 0.39
N ILE A 67 -11.02 -5.44 0.06
CA ILE A 67 -9.89 -5.80 0.91
C ILE A 67 -9.16 -4.51 1.31
N LEU A 68 -9.06 -4.23 2.60
CA LEU A 68 -8.36 -3.07 3.13
C LEU A 68 -6.86 -3.38 3.27
N LEU A 69 -6.04 -2.71 2.47
CA LEU A 69 -4.58 -2.76 2.57
C LEU A 69 -4.09 -1.64 3.47
N LEU A 70 -3.30 -2.02 4.48
CA LEU A 70 -2.74 -1.13 5.48
C LEU A 70 -1.21 -1.27 5.50
N GLY A 71 -0.54 -0.13 5.60
CA GLY A 71 0.89 -0.06 5.85
C GLY A 71 1.13 0.73 7.12
N HIS A 72 1.84 0.14 8.09
CA HIS A 72 2.23 0.84 9.32
C HIS A 72 3.74 0.70 9.57
N PRO A 73 4.36 1.61 10.33
CA PRO A 73 5.79 1.54 10.58
C PRO A 73 6.28 0.27 11.29
N GLY A 74 5.50 -0.27 12.24
CA GLY A 74 5.88 -1.45 13.03
C GLY A 74 6.56 -1.13 14.38
N PRO A 75 6.96 -2.14 15.16
CA PRO A 75 7.57 -1.96 16.48
C PRO A 75 8.91 -1.19 16.41
N GLY A 76 9.18 -0.34 17.41
CA GLY A 76 10.40 0.49 17.46
C GLY A 76 10.31 1.86 16.76
N TYR A 77 9.10 2.26 16.32
CA TYR A 77 8.79 3.59 15.79
C TYR A 77 7.97 4.40 16.79
N LEU A 78 8.22 5.71 16.90
CA LEU A 78 7.27 6.62 17.55
C LEU A 78 5.97 6.56 16.74
N ALA A 79 4.88 6.15 17.39
CA ALA A 79 3.57 5.89 16.76
C ALA A 79 3.57 4.71 15.76
N ALA A 80 4.16 3.58 16.21
CA ALA A 80 4.25 2.29 15.53
C ALA A 80 2.98 1.79 14.82
N ASP A 81 1.82 2.16 15.34
CA ASP A 81 0.51 1.69 14.89
C ASP A 81 -0.23 2.70 13.99
N LEU A 82 0.42 3.79 13.56
CA LEU A 82 -0.16 4.70 12.58
C LEU A 82 -0.18 4.06 11.19
N THR A 83 -1.34 3.98 10.58
CA THR A 83 -1.49 3.47 9.20
C THR A 83 -1.18 4.58 8.20
N ASP A 84 0.09 4.64 7.78
CA ASP A 84 0.56 5.62 6.79
C ASP A 84 0.03 5.33 5.38
N THR A 85 -0.39 4.09 5.13
CA THR A 85 -1.05 3.65 3.91
C THR A 85 -2.42 3.09 4.22
N ILE A 86 -3.45 3.61 3.57
CA ILE A 86 -4.83 3.16 3.69
C ILE A 86 -5.41 3.05 2.28
N ILE A 87 -5.58 1.83 1.78
CA ILE A 87 -6.08 1.57 0.43
C ILE A 87 -7.18 0.53 0.51
N LEU A 88 -8.36 0.83 -0.02
CA LEU A 88 -9.39 -0.16 -0.23
C LEU A 88 -9.26 -0.75 -1.64
N VAL A 89 -9.07 -2.06 -1.73
CA VAL A 89 -9.06 -2.81 -2.99
C VAL A 89 -10.47 -3.33 -3.22
N HIS A 90 -11.14 -2.82 -4.25
CA HIS A 90 -12.42 -3.33 -4.71
C HIS A 90 -12.22 -4.27 -5.89
N LEU A 91 -12.53 -5.55 -5.70
CA LEU A 91 -12.59 -6.55 -6.75
C LEU A 91 -14.05 -6.75 -7.16
N SER A 92 -14.36 -6.49 -8.42
CA SER A 92 -15.72 -6.69 -8.97
C SER A 92 -16.19 -8.15 -8.83
N SER A 93 -17.50 -8.37 -8.79
CA SER A 93 -18.13 -9.70 -8.67
C SER A 93 -17.54 -10.74 -9.62
N ALA A 94 -17.33 -10.41 -10.89
CA ALA A 94 -16.81 -11.35 -11.88
C ALA A 94 -15.27 -11.50 -11.84
N GLY A 95 -14.58 -10.74 -10.99
CA GLY A 95 -13.12 -10.67 -10.96
C GLY A 95 -12.52 -10.03 -12.20
N GLU A 96 -13.32 -9.27 -12.97
CA GLU A 96 -12.92 -8.67 -14.24
C GLU A 96 -12.20 -7.32 -14.07
N LYS A 97 -12.42 -6.68 -12.93
CA LYS A 97 -11.91 -5.35 -12.61
C LYS A 97 -11.44 -5.27 -11.17
N LEU A 98 -10.33 -4.58 -10.97
CA LEU A 98 -9.75 -4.24 -9.69
C LEU A 98 -9.61 -2.72 -9.59
N ILE A 99 -10.14 -2.14 -8.52
CA ILE A 99 -10.06 -0.70 -8.25
C ILE A 99 -9.35 -0.50 -6.92
N LEU A 100 -8.25 0.24 -6.95
CA LEU A 100 -7.55 0.72 -5.77
C LEU A 100 -8.10 2.07 -5.37
N ILE A 101 -8.52 2.22 -4.11
CA ILE A 101 -9.06 3.46 -3.57
C ILE A 101 -8.17 3.91 -2.42
N SER A 102 -7.26 4.85 -2.69
CA SER A 102 -6.36 5.39 -1.67
C SER A 102 -7.04 6.49 -0.86
N LEU A 103 -7.00 6.35 0.46
CA LEU A 103 -7.44 7.37 1.41
C LEU A 103 -6.22 8.07 2.03
N PRO A 104 -6.26 9.40 2.23
CA PRO A 104 -5.15 10.12 2.82
C PRO A 104 -5.11 9.87 4.33
N ARG A 105 -3.92 9.53 4.84
CA ARG A 105 -3.67 9.27 6.27
C ARG A 105 -4.08 10.41 7.21
N ASP A 106 -4.07 11.65 6.70
CA ASP A 106 -4.39 12.88 7.43
C ASP A 106 -5.88 13.25 7.37
N LEU A 107 -6.73 12.39 6.80
CA LEU A 107 -8.17 12.58 6.79
C LEU A 107 -8.70 12.67 8.22
N LEU A 108 -9.32 13.79 8.55
CA LEU A 108 -9.97 14.03 9.83
C LEU A 108 -11.27 13.24 9.87
N VAL A 109 -11.38 12.34 10.85
CA VAL A 109 -12.51 11.44 11.02
C VAL A 109 -12.94 11.42 12.49
N LYS A 110 -14.22 11.18 12.74
CA LYS A 110 -14.70 10.82 14.08
C LYS A 110 -14.24 9.42 14.46
N VAL A 111 -13.80 9.22 15.70
CA VAL A 111 -13.58 7.87 16.23
C VAL A 111 -14.91 7.12 16.24
N PRO A 112 -15.01 5.89 15.69
CA PRO A 112 -16.22 5.08 15.78
C PRO A 112 -16.71 4.98 17.23
N GLN A 113 -18.02 5.18 17.43
CA GLN A 113 -18.68 5.15 18.75
C GLN A 113 -18.24 6.28 19.73
N GLY A 114 -17.49 7.29 19.26
CA GLY A 114 -17.09 8.45 20.03
C GLY A 114 -17.32 9.78 19.30
N GLU A 115 -17.09 10.89 20.01
CA GLU A 115 -17.23 12.24 19.45
C GLU A 115 -15.89 12.90 19.08
N ASN A 116 -14.78 12.28 19.48
CA ASN A 116 -13.45 12.84 19.25
C ASN A 116 -13.07 12.74 17.77
N LEU A 117 -12.47 13.81 17.26
CA LEU A 117 -11.90 13.85 15.91
C LEU A 117 -10.43 13.53 15.97
N VAL A 118 -10.00 12.62 15.09
CA VAL A 118 -8.62 12.20 14.94
C VAL A 118 -8.28 12.07 13.47
N LYS A 119 -6.98 11.99 13.15
CA LYS A 119 -6.57 11.55 11.81
C LYS A 119 -6.88 10.07 11.65
N ILE A 120 -7.35 9.67 10.47
CA ILE A 120 -7.74 8.30 10.18
C ILE A 120 -6.61 7.29 10.46
N ASN A 121 -5.35 7.70 10.26
CA ASN A 121 -4.21 6.82 10.52
C ASN A 121 -4.05 6.39 11.98
N SER A 122 -4.64 7.13 12.93
CA SER A 122 -4.62 6.81 14.35
C SER A 122 -5.72 5.82 14.76
N LEU A 123 -6.70 5.53 13.89
CA LEU A 123 -7.84 4.70 14.27
C LEU A 123 -7.43 3.27 14.61
N TYR A 124 -6.50 2.66 13.88
CA TYR A 124 -6.03 1.31 14.20
C TYR A 124 -5.48 1.23 15.63
N GLN A 125 -4.69 2.24 16.04
CA GLN A 125 -4.16 2.31 17.41
C GLN A 125 -5.25 2.50 18.48
N LEU A 126 -6.29 3.29 18.17
CA LEU A 126 -7.31 3.69 19.15
C LEU A 126 -8.43 2.67 19.31
N VAL A 127 -8.90 2.08 18.20
CA VAL A 127 -10.10 1.24 18.14
C VAL A 127 -9.88 -0.09 17.42
N GLY A 128 -8.62 -0.42 17.09
CA GLY A 128 -8.26 -1.66 16.42
C GLY A 128 -8.70 -1.71 14.96
N ILE A 129 -8.52 -2.89 14.36
CA ILE A 129 -8.82 -3.11 12.94
C ILE A 129 -10.32 -2.98 12.62
N GLU A 130 -11.20 -3.42 13.51
CA GLU A 130 -12.64 -3.38 13.25
C GLU A 130 -13.19 -1.95 13.22
N GLY A 131 -12.74 -1.07 14.12
CA GLY A 131 -13.12 0.34 14.07
C GLY A 131 -12.59 1.06 12.82
N LEU A 132 -11.36 0.72 12.38
CA LEU A 132 -10.83 1.25 11.12
C LEU A 132 -11.64 0.74 9.90
N LYS A 133 -11.98 -0.55 9.86
CA LYS A 133 -12.83 -1.14 8.81
C LYS A 133 -14.21 -0.46 8.75
N GLU A 134 -14.82 -0.22 9.91
CA GLU A 134 -16.09 0.50 10.03
C GLU A 134 -15.98 1.91 9.42
N LYS A 135 -14.97 2.69 9.82
CA LYS A 135 -14.80 4.06 9.30
C LYS A 135 -14.49 4.09 7.81
N VAL A 136 -13.63 3.19 7.31
CA VAL A 136 -13.35 3.08 5.86
C VAL A 136 -14.63 2.72 5.10
N SER A 137 -15.46 1.83 5.65
CA SER A 137 -16.75 1.49 5.05
C SER A 137 -17.69 2.69 5.01
N GLU A 138 -17.72 3.48 6.08
CA GLU A 138 -18.52 4.71 6.15
C GLU A 138 -18.07 5.76 5.12
N ILE A 139 -16.75 5.93 4.93
CA ILE A 139 -16.19 6.89 3.97
C ILE A 139 -16.49 6.46 2.53
N THR A 140 -16.22 5.20 2.22
CA THR A 140 -16.27 4.68 0.84
C THR A 140 -17.67 4.27 0.41
N GLY A 141 -18.55 3.95 1.36
CA GLY A 141 -19.86 3.34 1.09
C GLY A 141 -19.77 1.86 0.69
N LEU A 142 -18.59 1.24 0.80
CA LEU A 142 -18.35 -0.16 0.48
C LEU A 142 -18.05 -0.93 1.77
N PRO A 143 -18.61 -2.13 1.98
CA PRO A 143 -18.22 -2.95 3.13
C PRO A 143 -16.75 -3.33 3.02
N VAL A 144 -16.02 -3.41 4.13
CA VAL A 144 -14.65 -3.96 4.15
C VAL A 144 -14.71 -5.41 4.60
N ASP A 145 -14.53 -6.35 3.67
CA ASP A 145 -14.68 -7.79 3.91
C ASP A 145 -13.47 -8.39 4.63
N HIS A 146 -12.27 -7.96 4.23
CA HIS A 146 -11.00 -8.47 4.72
C HIS A 146 -9.98 -7.35 4.86
N TYR A 147 -8.88 -7.62 5.55
CA TYR A 147 -7.74 -6.71 5.60
C TYR A 147 -6.41 -7.43 5.42
N LEU A 148 -5.41 -6.68 4.95
CA LEU A 148 -4.01 -7.07 4.91
C LEU A 148 -3.20 -5.89 5.42
N MET A 149 -2.52 -6.07 6.55
CA MET A 149 -1.64 -5.08 7.14
C MET A 149 -0.20 -5.55 7.04
N VAL A 150 0.67 -4.66 6.57
CA VAL A 150 2.10 -4.90 6.41
C VAL A 150 2.87 -3.88 7.25
N ASP A 151 3.88 -4.33 7.98
CA ASP A 151 4.82 -3.42 8.64
C ASP A 151 6.01 -3.05 7.74
N LEU A 152 6.64 -1.88 7.97
CA LEU A 152 7.79 -1.44 7.18
C LEU A 152 9.08 -2.23 7.47
N THR A 153 9.13 -3.04 8.53
CA THR A 153 10.32 -3.86 8.82
C THR A 153 10.48 -4.98 7.79
N VAL A 154 9.41 -5.38 7.12
CA VAL A 154 9.48 -6.31 5.99
C VAL A 154 10.36 -5.80 4.83
N VAL A 155 10.49 -4.48 4.67
CA VAL A 155 11.34 -3.90 3.63
C VAL A 155 12.81 -4.18 3.91
N GLU A 156 13.23 -4.09 5.17
CA GLU A 156 14.59 -4.45 5.60
C GLU A 156 14.90 -5.93 5.31
N GLU A 157 13.97 -6.81 5.68
CA GLU A 157 14.15 -8.25 5.50
C GLU A 157 14.20 -8.63 4.02
N VAL A 158 13.31 -8.07 3.19
CA VAL A 158 13.31 -8.32 1.74
C VAL A 158 14.60 -7.82 1.10
N ILE A 159 15.07 -6.61 1.47
CA ILE A 159 16.34 -6.07 0.95
C ILE A 159 17.52 -6.96 1.33
N SER A 160 17.55 -7.47 2.56
CA SER A 160 18.59 -8.38 3.02
C SER A 160 18.59 -9.70 2.24
N LEU A 161 17.40 -10.22 1.90
CA LEU A 161 17.25 -11.46 1.15
C LEU A 161 17.65 -11.34 -0.32
N VAL A 162 17.57 -10.14 -0.90
CA VAL A 162 17.97 -9.89 -2.30
C VAL A 162 19.39 -9.37 -2.43
N ASP A 163 20.21 -9.45 -1.39
CA ASP A 163 21.59 -8.96 -1.37
C ASP A 163 21.66 -7.44 -1.67
N GLY A 164 20.89 -6.68 -0.90
CA GLY A 164 20.92 -5.22 -0.89
C GLY A 164 20.42 -4.53 -2.16
N LEU A 165 20.55 -3.21 -2.18
CA LEU A 165 20.13 -2.34 -3.27
C LEU A 165 21.18 -1.29 -3.60
N ASN A 166 21.32 -0.98 -4.89
CA ASN A 166 22.04 0.22 -5.32
C ASN A 166 21.06 1.40 -5.38
N VAL A 167 21.27 2.40 -4.53
CA VAL A 167 20.37 3.54 -4.33
C VAL A 167 21.14 4.82 -4.63
N TYR A 168 20.54 5.70 -5.43
CA TYR A 168 21.05 7.04 -5.63
C TYR A 168 20.57 7.95 -4.50
N VAL A 169 21.51 8.42 -3.68
CA VAL A 169 21.26 9.31 -2.56
C VAL A 169 21.46 10.76 -3.03
N PRO A 170 20.42 11.62 -3.06
CA PRO A 170 20.53 12.94 -3.67
C PRO A 170 21.43 13.90 -2.90
N GLU A 171 21.51 13.77 -1.58
CA GLU A 171 22.24 14.67 -0.69
C GLU A 171 22.85 13.92 0.51
N ASN A 172 23.85 14.52 1.14
CA ASN A 172 24.46 13.93 2.33
C ASN A 172 23.45 13.92 3.48
N ILE A 173 23.30 12.76 4.11
CA ILE A 173 22.50 12.57 5.31
C ILE A 173 23.45 12.53 6.50
N HIS A 174 23.19 13.37 7.48
CA HIS A 174 23.83 13.35 8.79
C HIS A 174 22.77 13.48 9.86
N ASP A 175 22.32 12.38 10.44
CA ASP A 175 21.30 12.33 11.49
C ASP A 175 21.95 11.97 12.83
N PRO A 176 22.32 12.95 13.67
CA PRO A 176 22.96 12.68 14.95
C PRO A 176 22.00 12.14 16.02
N TYR A 177 20.69 12.19 15.76
CA TYR A 177 19.62 11.81 16.68
C TYR A 177 18.78 10.66 16.13
N PHE A 178 19.37 9.78 15.32
CA PHE A 178 18.64 8.63 14.81
C PHE A 178 18.25 7.70 15.97
N PRO A 179 17.00 7.25 16.11
CA PRO A 179 16.58 6.38 17.22
C PRO A 179 17.38 5.07 17.27
N GLY A 180 18.02 4.84 18.40
CA GLY A 180 18.73 3.60 18.74
C GLY A 180 17.93 2.71 19.70
N PRO A 181 18.44 1.50 20.01
CA PRO A 181 17.80 0.59 20.95
C PRO A 181 17.70 1.20 22.36
N HIS A 182 16.72 0.77 23.15
CA HIS A 182 16.52 1.22 24.53
C HIS A 182 16.37 2.74 24.72
N TYR A 183 15.67 3.42 23.80
CA TYR A 183 15.46 4.87 23.83
C TYR A 183 16.77 5.69 23.77
N THR A 184 17.83 5.11 23.19
CA THR A 184 19.09 5.82 22.92
C THR A 184 19.04 6.51 21.55
N TYR A 185 20.08 7.31 21.25
CA TYR A 185 20.30 7.88 19.93
C TYR A 185 21.60 7.34 19.36
N GLN A 186 21.63 7.17 18.04
CA GLN A 186 22.82 6.83 17.28
C GLN A 186 23.00 7.79 16.12
N VAL A 187 24.25 7.97 15.69
CA VAL A 187 24.56 8.80 14.52
C VAL A 187 24.39 7.96 13.27
N PHE A 188 23.57 8.44 12.32
CA PHE A 188 23.44 7.86 10.99
C PHE A 188 24.02 8.80 9.94
N ASN A 189 25.00 8.32 9.18
CA ASN A 189 25.66 9.07 8.12
C ASN A 189 25.51 8.32 6.80
N LEU A 190 25.09 9.02 5.75
CA LEU A 190 25.06 8.46 4.40
C LEU A 190 25.45 9.54 3.39
N ALA A 191 26.55 9.32 2.67
CA ALA A 191 27.02 10.27 1.67
C ALA A 191 26.15 10.23 0.41
N ALA A 192 26.02 11.38 -0.27
CA ALA A 192 25.34 11.52 -1.55
C ALA A 192 25.99 10.69 -2.67
N GLY A 193 25.24 10.46 -3.75
CA GLY A 193 25.64 9.65 -4.90
C GLY A 193 25.12 8.21 -4.82
N TRP A 194 25.64 7.35 -5.69
CA TRP A 194 25.30 5.93 -5.67
C TRP A 194 25.87 5.23 -4.44
N ARG A 195 25.00 4.55 -3.69
CA ARG A 195 25.33 3.80 -2.49
C ARG A 195 24.72 2.42 -2.56
N TYR A 196 25.48 1.43 -2.14
CA TYR A 196 24.93 0.13 -1.81
C TYR A 196 24.33 0.20 -0.40
N LEU A 197 23.05 -0.11 -0.28
CA LEU A 197 22.33 -0.19 0.98
C LEU A 197 21.92 -1.64 1.23
N ASP A 198 22.42 -2.22 2.32
CA ASP A 198 21.87 -3.44 2.91
C ASP A 198 20.52 -3.14 3.60
N GLY A 199 19.87 -4.16 4.15
CA GLY A 199 18.55 -4.01 4.78
C GLY A 199 18.54 -2.95 5.88
N GLU A 200 19.54 -2.99 6.77
CA GLU A 200 19.64 -2.07 7.90
C GLU A 200 19.84 -0.61 7.44
N ASN A 201 20.76 -0.36 6.51
CA ASN A 201 21.01 0.98 6.00
C ASN A 201 19.86 1.50 5.13
N ALA A 202 19.19 0.62 4.38
CA ALA A 202 17.98 0.99 3.66
C ALA A 202 16.84 1.36 4.61
N LEU A 203 16.69 0.65 5.72
CA LEU A 203 15.73 1.00 6.75
C LEU A 203 16.04 2.36 7.38
N LYS A 204 17.30 2.60 7.76
CA LYS A 204 17.74 3.91 8.28
C LYS A 204 17.49 5.04 7.28
N TYR A 205 17.74 4.77 5.99
CA TYR A 205 17.50 5.71 4.90
C TYR A 205 16.03 6.13 4.76
N ILE A 206 15.09 5.18 4.87
CA ILE A 206 13.65 5.48 4.81
C ILE A 206 13.07 6.00 6.14
N ARG A 207 13.81 5.88 7.25
CA ARG A 207 13.40 6.32 8.59
C ARG A 207 13.87 7.72 8.95
N THR A 208 15.07 8.12 8.51
CA THR A 208 15.63 9.41 8.89
C THR A 208 14.73 10.56 8.46
N ARG A 209 14.53 11.51 9.37
CA ARG A 209 13.79 12.76 9.15
C ARG A 209 14.71 13.98 9.07
N TYR A 210 15.99 13.81 9.42
CA TYR A 210 16.95 14.88 9.68
C TYR A 210 17.59 15.43 8.40
N THR A 211 16.86 15.52 7.28
CA THR A 211 17.51 15.79 5.98
C THR A 211 17.12 17.08 5.29
N SER A 212 16.03 17.76 5.64
CA SER A 212 15.77 19.11 5.10
C SER A 212 14.63 19.83 5.83
N PRO A 213 14.42 21.15 5.61
CA PRO A 213 13.23 21.89 6.07
C PRO A 213 11.88 21.27 5.65
N ASN A 214 11.87 20.33 4.70
CA ASN A 214 10.70 19.56 4.23
C ASN A 214 10.71 18.08 4.69
N GLY A 215 11.35 17.75 5.82
CA GLY A 215 11.78 16.39 6.20
C GLY A 215 10.73 15.25 6.15
N ASP A 216 9.43 15.53 6.19
CA ASP A 216 8.37 14.52 5.98
C ASP A 216 8.18 14.15 4.50
N PHE A 217 8.29 15.11 3.59
CA PHE A 217 8.20 14.89 2.14
C PHE A 217 9.41 14.11 1.61
N ASP A 218 10.61 14.46 2.07
CA ASP A 218 11.84 13.79 1.65
C ASP A 218 11.86 12.33 2.13
N ARG A 219 11.32 12.06 3.32
CA ARG A 219 11.14 10.69 3.83
C ARG A 219 10.20 9.87 2.94
N MET A 220 9.06 10.45 2.56
CA MET A 220 8.11 9.78 1.66
C MET A 220 8.75 9.49 0.29
N ALA A 221 9.50 10.44 -0.27
CA ALA A 221 10.21 10.24 -1.53
C ALA A 221 11.23 9.09 -1.46
N ARG A 222 11.98 8.98 -0.36
CA ARG A 222 12.91 7.85 -0.13
C ARG A 222 12.19 6.51 0.00
N GLN A 223 11.08 6.46 0.75
CA GLN A 223 10.25 5.25 0.85
C GLN A 223 9.79 4.78 -0.53
N GLN A 224 9.27 5.71 -1.35
CA GLN A 224 8.85 5.45 -2.73
C GLN A 224 10.01 4.93 -3.59
N GLN A 225 11.19 5.55 -3.49
CA GLN A 225 12.38 5.14 -4.21
C GLN A 225 12.80 3.70 -3.85
N ILE A 226 12.88 3.38 -2.56
CA ILE A 226 13.28 2.06 -2.08
C ILE A 226 12.28 1.00 -2.54
N ILE A 227 10.98 1.24 -2.42
CA ILE A 227 9.95 0.28 -2.85
C ILE A 227 10.06 -0.01 -4.35
N ARG A 228 10.32 1.02 -5.18
CA ARG A 228 10.56 0.85 -6.61
C ARG A 228 11.80 -0.01 -6.90
N LEU A 229 12.89 0.20 -6.16
CA LEU A 229 14.14 -0.56 -6.34
C LEU A 229 14.00 -2.01 -5.86
N VAL A 230 13.35 -2.25 -4.72
CA VAL A 230 13.00 -3.60 -4.25
C VAL A 230 12.20 -4.33 -5.32
N LYS A 231 11.18 -3.69 -5.89
CA LYS A 231 10.38 -4.26 -6.99
C LYS A 231 11.27 -4.67 -8.16
N GLN A 232 12.11 -3.76 -8.66
CA GLN A 232 12.99 -4.04 -9.80
C GLN A 232 13.94 -5.20 -9.49
N LYS A 233 14.52 -5.23 -8.30
CA LYS A 233 15.43 -6.29 -7.85
C LYS A 233 14.71 -7.64 -7.78
N VAL A 234 13.54 -7.71 -7.13
CA VAL A 234 12.76 -8.97 -7.03
C VAL A 234 12.27 -9.46 -8.39
N LEU A 235 11.89 -8.56 -9.30
CA LEU A 235 11.48 -8.93 -10.66
C LEU A 235 12.67 -9.33 -11.55
N SER A 236 13.89 -8.90 -11.22
CA SER A 236 15.11 -9.30 -11.93
C SER A 236 15.63 -10.69 -11.53
N LEU A 237 15.15 -11.23 -10.40
CA LEU A 237 15.51 -12.58 -9.97
C LEU A 237 14.99 -13.61 -10.97
N ASN A 238 15.76 -14.68 -11.17
CA ASN A 238 15.38 -15.78 -12.02
C ASN A 238 14.42 -16.72 -11.27
N PRO A 239 13.17 -16.91 -11.73
CA PRO A 239 12.19 -17.73 -11.01
C PRO A 239 12.59 -19.20 -10.80
N LEU A 240 13.49 -19.75 -11.63
CA LEU A 240 13.94 -21.14 -11.54
C LEU A 240 15.13 -21.31 -10.59
N TRP A 241 16.08 -20.37 -10.62
CA TRP A 241 17.31 -20.47 -9.83
C TRP A 241 17.19 -19.81 -8.46
N ASP A 242 16.46 -18.69 -8.38
CA ASP A 242 16.28 -17.90 -7.16
C ASP A 242 15.02 -18.29 -6.38
N TRP A 243 14.44 -19.46 -6.67
CA TRP A 243 13.27 -19.97 -5.96
C TRP A 243 13.44 -20.03 -4.42
N PRO A 244 14.63 -20.31 -3.84
CA PRO A 244 14.81 -20.27 -2.39
C PRO A 244 14.69 -18.84 -1.85
N ILE A 245 15.15 -17.83 -2.60
CA ILE A 245 15.01 -16.41 -2.23
C ILE A 245 13.52 -16.04 -2.22
N TYR A 246 12.74 -16.45 -3.22
CA TYR A 246 11.29 -16.24 -3.23
C TYR A 246 10.58 -16.92 -2.05
N LEU A 247 11.00 -18.12 -1.64
CA LEU A 247 10.45 -18.78 -0.45
C LEU A 247 10.81 -18.05 0.85
N ASN A 248 12.04 -17.56 0.96
CA ASN A 248 12.46 -16.83 2.14
C ASN A 248 11.74 -15.49 2.24
N ILE A 249 11.58 -14.77 1.12
CA ILE A 249 10.79 -13.54 1.04
C ILE A 249 9.37 -13.82 1.53
N PHE A 250 8.76 -14.91 1.04
CA PHE A 250 7.45 -15.32 1.50
C PHE A 250 7.38 -15.57 3.00
N HIS A 251 8.35 -16.32 3.55
CA HIS A 251 8.35 -16.71 4.96
C HIS A 251 8.45 -15.48 5.86
N GLN A 252 9.31 -14.54 5.49
CA GLN A 252 9.47 -13.25 6.16
C GLN A 252 8.23 -12.37 6.04
N LEU A 253 7.61 -12.31 4.86
CA LEU A 253 6.35 -11.61 4.73
C LEU A 253 5.30 -12.22 5.66
N GLN A 254 5.22 -13.54 5.83
CA GLN A 254 4.25 -14.15 6.72
C GLN A 254 4.38 -13.70 8.19
N SER A 255 5.59 -13.46 8.71
CA SER A 255 5.78 -12.95 10.08
C SER A 255 5.46 -11.45 10.23
N HIS A 256 5.43 -10.71 9.13
CA HIS A 256 5.20 -9.25 9.08
C HIS A 256 3.83 -8.87 8.51
N LEU A 257 2.98 -9.88 8.25
CA LEU A 257 1.64 -9.71 7.70
C LEU A 257 0.59 -10.06 8.75
N GLN A 258 -0.28 -9.09 9.04
CA GLN A 258 -1.52 -9.34 9.77
C GLN A 258 -2.69 -9.36 8.79
N THR A 259 -3.48 -10.43 8.81
CA THR A 259 -4.63 -10.57 7.91
C THR A 259 -5.65 -11.55 8.49
N ASP A 260 -6.91 -11.34 8.13
CA ASP A 260 -8.00 -12.31 8.33
C ASP A 260 -8.25 -13.20 7.10
N LEU A 261 -7.45 -13.04 6.03
CA LEU A 261 -7.55 -13.87 4.83
C LEU A 261 -7.03 -15.29 5.08
N GLY A 262 -7.85 -16.28 4.74
CA GLY A 262 -7.44 -17.67 4.71
C GLY A 262 -6.51 -17.98 3.52
N LEU A 263 -5.71 -19.04 3.63
CA LEU A 263 -4.78 -19.48 2.58
C LEU A 263 -5.46 -19.74 1.22
N ILE A 264 -6.72 -20.19 1.24
CA ILE A 264 -7.50 -20.42 0.02
C ILE A 264 -7.90 -19.09 -0.62
N GLU A 265 -8.34 -18.12 0.17
CA GLU A 265 -8.75 -16.79 -0.32
C GLU A 265 -7.57 -16.05 -0.94
N ILE A 266 -6.42 -16.10 -0.27
CA ILE A 266 -5.14 -15.60 -0.77
C ILE A 266 -4.79 -16.23 -2.14
N LYS A 267 -4.89 -17.55 -2.24
CA LYS A 267 -4.61 -18.27 -3.49
C LYS A 267 -5.56 -17.85 -4.61
N ASN A 268 -6.84 -17.65 -4.30
CA ASN A 268 -7.84 -17.25 -5.28
C ASN A 268 -7.58 -15.80 -5.75
N LEU A 269 -7.28 -14.89 -4.81
CA LEU A 269 -6.92 -13.52 -5.13
C LEU A 269 -5.69 -13.45 -6.03
N TYR A 270 -4.67 -14.26 -5.77
CA TYR A 270 -3.50 -14.38 -6.64
C TYR A 270 -3.87 -14.75 -8.07
N GLN A 271 -4.70 -15.79 -8.24
CA GLN A 271 -5.06 -16.29 -9.56
C GLN A 271 -5.82 -15.25 -10.37
N VAL A 272 -6.68 -14.48 -9.71
CA VAL A 272 -7.41 -13.38 -10.31
C VAL A 272 -6.45 -12.27 -10.74
N ILE A 273 -5.62 -11.76 -9.83
CA ILE A 273 -4.68 -10.66 -10.12
C ILE A 273 -3.68 -11.06 -11.22
N LYS A 274 -3.18 -12.31 -11.20
CA LYS A 274 -2.27 -12.83 -12.23
C LYS A 274 -2.91 -12.83 -13.62
N GLY A 275 -4.21 -13.09 -13.70
CA GLY A 275 -4.95 -13.11 -14.96
C GLY A 275 -5.36 -11.74 -15.47
N MET A 276 -5.18 -10.67 -14.69
CA MET A 276 -5.58 -9.32 -15.07
C MET A 276 -4.56 -8.63 -15.96
N GLU A 277 -5.06 -7.95 -16.97
CA GLU A 277 -4.33 -6.97 -17.77
C GLU A 277 -4.31 -5.61 -17.05
N THR A 278 -3.32 -4.77 -17.38
CA THR A 278 -3.14 -3.46 -16.72
C THR A 278 -4.33 -2.52 -16.89
N ASN A 279 -5.04 -2.60 -18.01
CA ASN A 279 -6.27 -1.83 -18.28
C ASN A 279 -7.46 -2.23 -17.39
N GLN A 280 -7.41 -3.38 -16.73
CA GLN A 280 -8.43 -3.86 -15.78
C GLN A 280 -8.18 -3.38 -14.35
N ILE A 281 -7.02 -2.74 -14.11
CA ILE A 281 -6.61 -2.19 -12.82
C ILE A 281 -6.74 -0.68 -12.88
N ASN A 282 -7.68 -0.14 -12.10
CA ASN A 282 -7.84 1.31 -11.94
C ASN A 282 -7.34 1.73 -10.55
N HIS A 283 -6.72 2.90 -10.48
CA HIS A 283 -6.29 3.48 -9.21
C HIS A 283 -6.88 4.89 -9.08
N ILE A 284 -7.59 5.11 -7.98
CA ILE A 284 -8.12 6.40 -7.59
C ILE A 284 -7.53 6.84 -6.25
N VAL A 285 -7.13 8.10 -6.19
CA VAL A 285 -6.62 8.75 -4.98
C VAL A 285 -7.64 9.78 -4.52
N ILE A 286 -8.21 9.60 -3.33
CA ILE A 286 -9.10 10.60 -2.74
C ILE A 286 -8.25 11.73 -2.17
N ASP A 287 -8.29 12.90 -2.81
CA ASP A 287 -7.40 14.02 -2.50
C ASP A 287 -8.00 15.38 -2.87
N LYS A 288 -7.20 16.43 -2.67
CA LYS A 288 -7.51 17.80 -3.09
C LYS A 288 -7.07 18.09 -4.54
N LYS A 289 -6.04 17.40 -5.05
CA LYS A 289 -5.36 17.81 -6.30
C LYS A 289 -5.95 17.12 -7.53
N GLN A 290 -6.14 15.81 -7.47
CA GLN A 290 -6.58 15.01 -8.60
C GLN A 290 -8.11 14.90 -8.67
N THR A 291 -8.74 14.67 -7.51
CA THR A 291 -10.18 14.43 -7.40
C THR A 291 -10.95 15.63 -6.89
N ASP A 292 -10.27 16.57 -6.23
CA ASP A 292 -10.86 17.78 -5.63
C ASP A 292 -12.00 17.44 -4.64
N LEU A 293 -11.94 16.26 -4.01
CA LEU A 293 -12.96 15.78 -3.07
C LEU A 293 -12.70 16.23 -1.63
N LEU A 294 -11.47 16.66 -1.34
CA LEU A 294 -11.03 17.05 -0.02
C LEU A 294 -10.57 18.51 0.02
N THR A 295 -10.76 19.14 1.19
CA THR A 295 -10.16 20.43 1.53
C THR A 295 -9.23 20.27 2.73
N GLY A 296 -8.35 21.25 2.93
CA GLY A 296 -7.35 21.23 3.99
C GLY A 296 -7.66 22.24 5.09
N GLY A 297 -7.21 21.95 6.30
CA GLY A 297 -7.30 22.87 7.44
C GLY A 297 -6.27 22.56 8.52
N LEU A 298 -6.25 23.41 9.54
CA LEU A 298 -5.44 23.21 10.74
C LEU A 298 -6.39 22.96 11.91
N VAL A 299 -6.14 21.91 12.68
CA VAL A 299 -6.88 21.63 13.92
C VAL A 299 -5.93 21.67 15.11
N PRO A 300 -6.38 22.20 16.27
CA PRO A 300 -5.57 22.16 17.48
C PRO A 300 -5.49 20.74 18.01
N PHE A 301 -4.27 20.26 18.26
CA PHE A 301 -3.99 19.01 18.95
C PHE A 301 -3.02 19.28 20.10
N GLY A 302 -3.56 19.40 21.31
CA GLY A 302 -2.81 19.90 22.46
C GLY A 302 -2.40 21.37 22.26
N GLN A 303 -1.09 21.64 22.32
CA GLN A 303 -0.52 22.98 22.11
C GLN A 303 -0.06 23.25 20.66
N GLN A 304 -0.24 22.29 19.76
CA GLN A 304 0.23 22.37 18.37
C GLN A 304 -0.95 22.40 17.39
N MET A 305 -0.77 23.14 16.29
CA MET A 305 -1.69 23.09 15.15
C MET A 305 -1.21 22.01 14.19
N VAL A 306 -2.07 21.04 13.87
CA VAL A 306 -1.75 19.96 12.94
C VAL A 306 -2.54 20.12 11.65
N SER A 307 -1.87 19.90 10.52
CA SER A 307 -2.52 19.87 9.21
C SER A 307 -3.38 18.62 9.08
N VAL A 308 -4.60 18.81 8.61
CA VAL A 308 -5.58 17.76 8.33
C VAL A 308 -6.27 18.04 7.00
N VAL A 309 -6.87 16.99 6.44
CA VAL A 309 -7.79 17.12 5.31
C VAL A 309 -9.16 16.60 5.72
N TYR A 310 -10.23 17.12 5.13
CA TYR A 310 -11.60 16.68 5.39
C TYR A 310 -12.44 16.82 4.11
N PRO A 311 -13.58 16.11 4.01
CA PRO A 311 -14.40 16.15 2.80
C PRO A 311 -14.86 17.57 2.47
N ARG A 312 -14.78 17.94 1.20
CA ARG A 312 -15.19 19.25 0.71
C ARG A 312 -16.68 19.52 0.97
N ALA A 313 -17.51 18.48 0.87
CA ALA A 313 -18.95 18.53 1.15
C ALA A 313 -19.29 18.82 2.63
N GLY A 314 -18.29 18.85 3.51
CA GLY A 314 -18.43 19.08 4.95
C GLY A 314 -17.76 17.99 5.78
N GLN A 315 -17.48 18.29 7.04
CA GLN A 315 -16.88 17.34 7.96
C GLN A 315 -17.80 16.11 8.17
N GLU A 316 -17.24 14.90 8.11
CA GLU A 316 -17.98 13.62 8.05
C GLU A 316 -18.99 13.48 6.90
N ASN A 317 -19.06 14.42 5.95
CA ASN A 317 -19.95 14.30 4.79
C ASN A 317 -19.23 13.64 3.62
N TYR A 318 -19.31 12.32 3.54
CA TYR A 318 -18.64 11.52 2.51
C TYR A 318 -19.47 11.32 1.22
N SER A 319 -20.57 12.05 1.02
CA SER A 319 -21.48 11.85 -0.11
C SER A 319 -20.78 11.98 -1.48
N GLU A 320 -20.01 13.05 -1.70
CA GLU A 320 -19.26 13.25 -2.96
C GLU A 320 -18.21 12.14 -3.19
N ILE A 321 -17.55 11.68 -2.12
CA ILE A 321 -16.56 10.60 -2.18
C ILE A 321 -17.24 9.29 -2.60
N LYS A 322 -18.37 8.95 -1.98
CA LYS A 322 -19.18 7.76 -2.33
C LYS A 322 -19.66 7.82 -3.77
N GLU A 323 -20.15 8.96 -4.22
CA GLU A 323 -20.60 9.15 -5.59
C GLU A 323 -19.44 8.96 -6.58
N TYR A 324 -18.28 9.53 -6.30
CA TYR A 324 -17.08 9.38 -7.12
C TYR A 324 -16.62 7.93 -7.21
N ILE A 325 -16.57 7.21 -6.08
CA ILE A 325 -16.21 5.79 -6.03
C ILE A 325 -17.23 4.95 -6.82
N ASN A 326 -18.52 5.17 -6.61
CA ASN A 326 -19.57 4.45 -7.34
C ASN A 326 -19.49 4.71 -8.85
N LYS A 327 -19.20 5.95 -9.27
CA LYS A 327 -18.93 6.27 -10.68
C LYS A 327 -17.71 5.50 -11.17
N ALA A 328 -16.60 5.45 -10.43
CA ALA A 328 -15.40 4.71 -10.82
C ALA A 328 -15.65 3.20 -10.96
N ILE A 329 -16.47 2.61 -10.10
CA ILE A 329 -16.89 1.21 -10.16
C ILE A 329 -17.74 0.93 -11.41
N ASN A 330 -18.64 1.84 -11.75
CA ASN A 330 -19.61 1.67 -12.85
C ASN A 330 -19.15 2.20 -14.22
N LYS A 331 -18.03 2.95 -14.29
CA LYS A 331 -17.60 3.65 -15.51
C LYS A 331 -17.15 2.72 -16.64
N TYR A 332 -17.03 1.41 -16.39
CA TYR A 332 -16.57 0.42 -17.37
C TYR A 332 -17.29 -0.91 -17.15
#